data_AF-A0A354XFA4-F1
#
_entry.id   AF-A0A354XFA4-F1
#
_cell.length_a   1.000
_cell.length_b   1.000
_cell.length_c   1.000
_cell.angle_alpha   90.00
_cell.angle_beta   90.00
_cell.angle_gamma   90.00
#
_symmetry.space_group_name_H-M   'P 1'
#
loop_
_entity.id
_entity.type
_entity.pdbx_description
1 polymer ?
#
loop_
_entity_poly.entity_id
_entity_poly.type
_entity_poly.pdbx_seq_one_letter_code
_entity_poly.pdbx_strand_id
1 'polypeptide(L)'
;ALNLELNGTDVGLAAATEANITVALFEMFDLMPFSGVLSVLAMLLIFIFLVTSADSASYIVAQMTDNGSINPPLYKRVVWGVLIAAICLTLIVAGGLSGLQSAAVLSALPFTFILYMMVIVLVRELRADRKAMLTQLYRRHGETPVGADAFEAEQLGEEERLRRAPSVVNRRINS
;
A
#
# COMPACT_ATOMS: atom_id res chain seq x y z
N ALA A 1 21.09 5.33 -21.23
CA ALA A 1 22.02 5.63 -20.12
C ALA A 1 23.24 4.71 -20.12
N LEU A 2 23.17 3.47 -19.60
CA LEU A 2 24.36 2.61 -19.41
C LEU A 2 25.14 2.31 -20.70
N ASN A 3 24.45 2.09 -21.83
CA ASN A 3 25.08 1.89 -23.13
C ASN A 3 25.73 3.16 -23.71
N LEU A 4 25.29 4.36 -23.31
CA LEU A 4 25.87 5.63 -23.80
C LEU A 4 27.15 5.98 -23.04
N GLU A 5 27.16 5.74 -21.72
CA GLU A 5 28.34 5.85 -20.85
C GLU A 5 29.45 4.86 -21.25
N LEU A 6 29.10 3.60 -21.53
CA LEU A 6 30.08 2.58 -21.91
C LEU A 6 30.67 2.75 -23.32
N ASN A 7 29.98 3.46 -24.23
CA ASN A 7 30.45 3.70 -25.60
C ASN A 7 31.26 5.00 -25.76
N GLY A 8 31.70 5.62 -24.65
CA GLY A 8 32.66 6.73 -24.69
C GLY A 8 32.08 8.09 -25.04
N THR A 9 30.76 8.25 -25.01
CA THR A 9 30.16 9.59 -25.00
C THR A 9 30.14 10.01 -23.54
N ASP A 10 31.18 10.71 -23.09
CA ASP A 10 31.32 11.19 -21.70
C ASP A 10 30.39 12.40 -21.49
N VAL A 11 29.08 12.12 -21.51
CA VAL A 11 28.01 13.13 -21.46
C VAL A 11 27.72 13.63 -20.05
N GLY A 12 28.45 13.14 -19.04
CA GLY A 12 28.24 13.53 -17.65
C GLY A 12 26.88 13.11 -17.10
N LEU A 13 26.22 12.10 -17.70
CA LEU A 13 24.87 11.68 -17.33
C LEU A 13 24.84 11.13 -15.90
N ALA A 14 25.92 10.46 -15.46
CA ALA A 14 26.11 10.05 -14.07
C ALA A 14 26.07 11.24 -13.09
N ALA A 15 26.75 12.34 -13.39
CA ALA A 15 26.74 13.55 -12.54
C ALA A 15 25.37 14.26 -12.58
N ALA A 16 24.71 14.29 -13.74
CA ALA A 16 23.36 14.84 -13.88
C ALA A 16 22.32 14.03 -13.09
N THR A 17 22.44 12.70 -13.06
CA THR A 17 21.54 11.85 -12.25
C THR A 17 21.69 12.05 -10.75
N GLU A 18 22.91 12.33 -10.28
CA GLU A 18 23.18 12.59 -8.86
C GLU A 18 22.57 13.91 -8.40
N ALA A 19 22.63 14.94 -9.26
CA ALA A 19 22.04 16.24 -8.97
C ALA A 19 20.51 16.23 -9.08
N ASN A 20 19.96 15.77 -10.22
CA ASN A 20 18.52 15.79 -10.48
C ASN A 20 18.12 14.70 -11.50
N ILE A 21 17.54 13.60 -11.00
CA ILE A 21 17.08 12.50 -11.84
C ILE A 21 16.09 12.92 -12.95
N THR A 22 15.28 13.95 -12.69
CA THR A 22 14.32 14.48 -13.67
C THR A 22 15.03 15.16 -14.84
N VAL A 23 16.11 15.89 -14.59
CA VAL A 23 16.89 16.58 -15.64
C VAL A 23 17.69 15.59 -16.47
N ALA A 24 18.28 14.58 -15.81
CA ALA A 24 19.04 13.52 -16.48
C ALA A 24 18.20 12.74 -17.52
N LEU A 25 16.89 12.60 -17.29
CA LEU A 25 15.98 11.94 -18.24
C LEU A 25 15.87 12.76 -19.54
N PHE A 26 15.69 14.07 -19.44
CA PHE A 26 15.59 14.95 -20.60
C PHE A 26 16.92 15.11 -21.33
N GLU A 27 18.05 15.20 -20.61
CA GLU A 27 19.37 15.18 -21.21
C GLU A 27 19.65 13.87 -21.95
N MET A 28 19.19 12.73 -21.42
CA MET A 28 19.29 11.45 -22.13
C MET A 28 18.46 11.45 -23.43
N PHE A 29 17.29 12.08 -23.43
CA PHE A 29 16.47 12.18 -24.64
C PHE A 29 17.07 13.09 -25.70
N ASP A 30 17.81 14.13 -25.31
CA ASP A 30 18.55 14.99 -26.25
C ASP A 30 19.64 14.24 -27.03
N LEU A 31 20.13 13.10 -26.51
CA LEU A 31 21.09 12.23 -27.18
C LEU A 31 20.45 11.25 -28.18
N MET A 32 19.12 11.20 -28.26
CA MET A 32 18.39 10.31 -29.14
C MET A 32 17.89 11.04 -30.40
N PRO A 33 17.97 10.43 -31.60
CA PRO A 33 17.27 10.97 -32.77
C PRO A 33 15.76 11.07 -32.45
N PHE A 34 15.14 12.23 -32.73
CA PHE A 34 13.77 12.61 -32.35
C PHE A 34 13.55 13.13 -30.91
N SER A 35 14.57 13.68 -30.25
CA SER A 35 14.50 14.24 -28.89
C SER A 35 13.31 15.17 -28.61
N GLY A 36 12.96 16.06 -29.53
CA GLY A 36 11.86 17.02 -29.37
C GLY A 36 10.48 16.35 -29.22
N VAL A 37 10.22 15.28 -29.97
CA VAL A 37 8.93 14.55 -29.89
C VAL A 37 8.88 13.72 -28.60
N LEU A 38 9.98 13.05 -28.26
CA LEU A 38 10.11 12.25 -27.04
C LEU A 38 9.95 13.10 -25.78
N SER A 39 10.53 14.30 -25.74
CA SER A 39 10.42 15.22 -24.60
C SER A 39 9.00 15.72 -24.38
N VAL A 40 8.29 16.10 -25.46
CA VAL A 40 6.88 16.52 -25.38
C VAL A 40 5.99 15.37 -24.92
N LEU A 41 6.20 14.17 -25.47
CA LEU A 41 5.44 12.99 -25.09
C LEU A 41 5.69 12.63 -23.62
N ALA A 42 6.95 12.61 -23.18
CA ALA A 42 7.30 12.32 -21.80
C ALA A 42 6.71 13.34 -20.82
N MET A 43 6.74 14.64 -21.14
CA MET A 43 6.09 15.68 -20.34
C MET A 43 4.59 15.42 -20.20
N LEU A 44 3.91 15.06 -21.30
CA LEU A 44 2.48 14.73 -21.28
C LEU A 44 2.20 13.48 -20.43
N LEU A 45 3.02 12.44 -20.53
CA LEU A 45 2.88 11.23 -19.71
C LEU A 45 3.05 11.55 -18.22
N ILE A 46 4.13 12.25 -17.85
CA ILE A 46 4.40 12.65 -16.46
C ILE A 46 3.23 13.47 -15.92
N PHE A 47 2.69 14.40 -16.70
CA PHE A 47 1.55 15.21 -16.32
C PHE A 47 0.29 14.37 -16.03
N ILE A 48 -0.08 13.46 -16.93
CA ILE A 48 -1.27 12.59 -16.76
C ILE A 48 -1.08 11.64 -15.57
N PHE A 49 0.10 11.05 -15.40
CA PHE A 49 0.41 10.20 -14.26
C PHE A 49 0.31 10.98 -12.94
N LEU A 50 0.79 12.22 -12.90
CA LEU A 50 0.72 13.06 -11.72
C LEU A 50 -0.74 13.42 -11.37
N VAL A 51 -1.55 13.82 -12.36
CA VAL A 51 -2.97 14.15 -12.13
C VAL A 51 -3.75 12.93 -11.63
N THR A 52 -3.56 11.76 -12.24
CA THR A 52 -4.26 10.53 -11.86
C THR A 52 -3.85 10.06 -10.46
N SER A 53 -2.56 10.18 -10.13
CA SER A 53 -2.03 9.87 -8.80
C SER A 53 -2.56 10.83 -7.73
N ALA A 54 -2.59 12.13 -8.03
CA ALA A 54 -3.09 13.15 -7.12
C ALA A 54 -4.60 13.02 -6.84
N ASP A 55 -5.39 12.66 -7.85
CA ASP A 55 -6.83 12.39 -7.70
C ASP A 55 -7.07 11.21 -6.75
N SER A 56 -6.33 10.10 -6.93
CA SER A 56 -6.41 8.92 -6.08
C SER A 56 -5.98 9.21 -4.63
N ALA A 57 -4.91 10.00 -4.44
CA ALA A 57 -4.42 10.36 -3.11
C ALA A 57 -5.43 11.25 -2.36
N SER A 58 -5.97 12.25 -3.04
CA SER A 58 -6.98 13.17 -2.46
C SER A 58 -8.27 12.42 -2.12
N TYR A 59 -8.64 11.41 -2.91
CA TYR A 59 -9.77 10.54 -2.62
C TYR A 59 -9.58 9.76 -1.31
N ILE A 60 -8.43 9.10 -1.11
CA ILE A 60 -8.16 8.30 0.10
C ILE A 60 -8.18 9.18 1.36
N VAL A 61 -7.52 10.35 1.31
CA VAL A 61 -7.48 11.29 2.45
C VAL A 61 -8.88 11.83 2.76
N ALA A 62 -9.68 12.15 1.74
CA ALA A 62 -11.05 12.58 1.92
C ALA A 62 -11.93 11.46 2.52
N GLN A 63 -11.73 10.20 2.11
CA GLN A 63 -12.44 9.05 2.66
C GLN A 63 -12.09 8.81 4.14
N MET A 64 -10.81 8.93 4.52
CA MET A 64 -10.38 8.82 5.91
C MET A 64 -11.00 9.91 6.81
N THR A 65 -11.17 11.13 6.27
CA THR A 65 -11.75 12.26 7.01
C THR A 65 -13.28 12.23 7.07
N ASP A 66 -13.93 11.45 6.19
CA ASP A 66 -15.39 11.31 6.13
C ASP A 66 -15.89 10.01 6.79
N ASN A 67 -15.19 9.55 7.83
CA ASN A 67 -15.53 8.35 8.59
C ASN A 67 -15.64 7.07 7.72
N GLY A 68 -14.88 7.01 6.62
CA GLY A 68 -14.88 5.89 5.69
C GLY A 68 -15.97 5.93 4.60
N SER A 69 -16.70 7.05 4.45
CA SER A 69 -17.72 7.22 3.41
C SER A 69 -17.19 6.88 2.03
N ILE A 70 -17.91 6.01 1.31
CA ILE A 70 -17.54 5.49 -0.03
C ILE A 70 -17.66 6.60 -1.10
N ASN A 71 -18.33 7.71 -0.79
CA ASN A 71 -18.43 8.88 -1.68
C ASN A 71 -18.25 10.18 -0.88
N PRO A 72 -17.00 10.57 -0.57
CA PRO A 72 -16.75 11.84 0.07
C PRO A 72 -17.12 12.98 -0.89
N PRO A 73 -17.83 14.03 -0.41
CA PRO A 73 -18.28 15.14 -1.24
C PRO A 73 -17.10 15.87 -1.89
N LEU A 74 -17.26 16.27 -3.16
CA LEU A 74 -16.22 16.89 -4.00
C LEU A 74 -15.51 18.07 -3.33
N TYR A 75 -16.23 18.85 -2.52
CA TYR A 75 -15.66 19.96 -1.74
C TYR A 75 -14.53 19.51 -0.81
N LYS A 76 -14.68 18.38 -0.11
CA LYS A 76 -13.65 17.87 0.82
C LYS A 76 -12.39 17.45 0.05
N ARG A 77 -12.54 16.84 -1.13
CA ARG A 77 -11.40 16.44 -1.98
C ARG A 77 -10.59 17.64 -2.45
N VAL A 78 -11.26 18.71 -2.89
CA VAL A 78 -10.60 19.94 -3.36
C VAL A 78 -9.90 20.67 -2.21
N VAL A 79 -10.53 20.76 -1.03
CA VAL A 79 -9.90 21.39 0.15
C VAL A 79 -8.61 20.68 0.54
N TRP A 80 -8.61 19.34 0.58
CA TRP A 80 -7.40 18.57 0.88
C TRP A 80 -6.34 18.69 -0.22
N GLY A 81 -6.74 18.68 -1.50
CA GLY A 81 -5.82 18.91 -2.62
C GLY A 81 -5.12 20.26 -2.53
N VAL A 82 -5.86 21.34 -2.22
CA VAL A 82 -5.30 22.69 -2.05
C VAL A 82 -4.37 22.75 -0.83
N LEU A 83 -4.73 22.12 0.28
CA LEU A 83 -3.87 22.07 1.47
C LEU A 83 -2.55 21.36 1.18
N ILE A 84 -2.58 20.22 0.48
CA ILE A 84 -1.36 19.48 0.09
C ILE A 84 -0.49 20.33 -0.84
N ALA A 85 -1.10 21.01 -1.81
CA ALA A 85 -0.38 21.91 -2.72
C ALA A 85 0.27 23.09 -1.97
N ALA A 86 -0.44 23.67 -0.99
CA ALA A 86 0.09 24.74 -0.15
C ALA A 86 1.28 24.26 0.70
N ILE A 87 1.17 23.10 1.34
CA ILE A 87 2.26 22.49 2.11
C ILE A 87 3.48 22.24 1.21
N CYS A 88 3.26 21.67 0.03
CA CYS A 88 4.32 21.42 -0.95
C CYS A 88 5.05 22.72 -1.35
N LEU A 89 4.29 23.77 -1.69
CA LEU A 89 4.85 25.08 -2.03
C LEU A 89 5.69 25.66 -0.88
N THR A 90 5.19 25.57 0.35
CA THR A 90 5.93 26.06 1.53
C THR A 90 7.23 25.29 1.77
N LEU A 91 7.24 23.96 1.57
CA LEU A 91 8.45 23.14 1.73
C LEU A 91 9.49 23.44 0.65
N ILE A 92 9.05 23.62 -0.60
CA ILE A 92 9.93 23.98 -1.71
C ILE A 92 10.59 25.34 -1.44
N VAL A 93 9.84 26.32 -0.95
CA VAL A 93 10.40 27.64 -0.61
C VAL A 93 11.37 27.56 0.58
N ALA A 94 11.11 26.71 1.57
CA ALA A 94 11.93 26.61 2.78
C ALA A 94 13.24 25.84 2.60
N GLY A 95 13.25 24.77 1.79
CA GLY A 95 14.39 23.85 1.71
C GLY A 95 14.69 23.31 0.31
N GLY A 96 14.01 23.81 -0.72
CA GLY A 96 14.18 23.33 -2.10
C GLY A 96 13.84 21.84 -2.26
N LEU A 97 14.40 21.23 -3.31
CA LEU A 97 14.15 19.82 -3.64
C LEU A 97 14.70 18.86 -2.59
N SER A 98 15.88 19.15 -2.04
CA SER A 98 16.52 18.31 -1.00
C SER A 98 15.73 18.34 0.31
N GLY A 99 15.15 19.50 0.66
CA GLY A 99 14.25 19.63 1.81
C GLY A 99 12.98 18.79 1.66
N LEU A 100 12.36 18.82 0.46
CA LEU A 100 11.18 18.00 0.16
C LEU A 100 11.50 16.49 0.24
N GLN A 101 12.63 16.06 -0.34
CA GLN A 101 13.07 14.67 -0.31
C GLN A 101 13.34 14.19 1.13
N SER A 102 14.01 15.02 1.92
CA SER A 102 14.30 14.70 3.32
C SER A 102 13.03 14.57 4.15
N ALA A 103 12.08 15.51 4.01
CA ALA A 103 10.79 15.45 4.68
C ALA A 103 9.99 14.19 4.28
N ALA A 104 10.01 13.83 2.99
CA ALA A 104 9.36 12.61 2.51
C ALA A 104 9.97 11.35 3.17
N VAL A 105 11.30 11.23 3.20
CA VAL A 105 12.00 10.09 3.84
C VAL A 105 11.69 10.01 5.34
N LEU A 106 11.74 11.15 6.03
CA LEU A 106 11.38 11.27 7.45
C LEU A 106 9.95 10.82 7.72
N SER A 107 9.00 11.16 6.84
CA SER A 107 7.59 10.74 6.95
C SER A 107 7.35 9.26 6.59
N ALA A 108 8.16 8.70 5.69
CA ALA A 108 8.02 7.32 5.24
C ALA A 108 8.47 6.29 6.30
N LEU A 109 9.47 6.66 7.12
CA LEU A 109 9.98 5.83 8.21
C LEU A 109 8.89 5.35 9.20
N PRO A 110 8.13 6.25 9.87
CA PRO A 110 7.05 5.84 10.78
C PRO A 110 5.93 5.10 10.04
N PHE A 111 5.60 5.51 8.81
CA PHE A 111 4.58 4.85 8.01
C PHE A 111 4.92 3.38 7.69
N THR A 112 6.21 3.08 7.52
CA THR A 112 6.69 1.70 7.31
C THR A 112 6.33 0.77 8.48
N PHE A 113 6.42 1.24 9.73
CA PHE A 113 5.99 0.45 10.89
C PHE A 113 4.49 0.17 10.89
N ILE A 114 3.68 1.15 10.47
CA ILE A 114 2.23 1.00 10.33
C ILE A 114 1.91 -0.05 9.26
N LEU A 115 2.59 -0.01 8.11
CA LEU A 115 2.44 -1.01 7.06
C LEU A 115 2.78 -2.42 7.57
N TYR A 116 3.85 -2.55 8.34
CA TYR A 116 4.23 -3.85 8.92
C TYR A 116 3.16 -4.39 9.88
N MET A 117 2.61 -3.54 10.76
CA MET A 117 1.49 -3.89 11.62
C MET A 117 0.25 -4.29 10.81
N MET A 118 -0.06 -3.56 9.73
CA MET A 118 -1.19 -3.86 8.85
C MET A 118 -1.04 -5.24 8.19
N VAL A 119 0.17 -5.61 7.75
CA VAL A 119 0.44 -6.95 7.22
C VAL A 119 0.21 -8.04 8.27
N ILE A 120 0.67 -7.83 9.51
CA ILE A 120 0.45 -8.79 10.61
C ILE A 120 -1.05 -8.96 10.89
N VAL A 121 -1.80 -7.86 10.98
CA VAL A 121 -3.25 -7.89 11.21
C VAL A 121 -3.96 -8.58 10.05
N LEU A 122 -3.61 -8.26 8.81
CA LEU A 122 -4.20 -8.89 7.63
C LEU A 122 -3.97 -10.40 7.62
N VAL A 123 -2.75 -10.87 7.89
CA VAL A 123 -2.43 -12.30 7.95
C VAL A 123 -3.18 -12.98 9.09
N ARG A 124 -3.32 -12.31 10.24
CA ARG A 124 -4.06 -12.84 11.39
C ARG A 124 -5.56 -12.94 11.10
N GLU A 125 -6.15 -11.89 10.55
CA GLU A 125 -7.57 -11.86 10.17
C GLU A 125 -7.88 -12.88 9.09
N LEU A 126 -7.03 -13.00 8.06
CA LEU A 126 -7.21 -13.99 7.00
C LEU A 126 -7.16 -15.43 7.54
N ARG A 127 -6.29 -15.71 8.52
CA ARG A 127 -6.25 -17.02 9.19
C ARG A 127 -7.49 -17.25 10.07
N ALA A 128 -7.97 -16.23 10.77
CA ALA A 128 -9.17 -16.33 11.59
C ALA A 128 -10.42 -16.58 10.74
N ASP A 129 -10.55 -15.85 9.63
CA ASP A 129 -11.66 -15.98 8.68
C ASP A 129 -11.64 -17.35 7.99
N ARG A 130 -10.45 -17.85 7.60
CA ARG A 130 -10.28 -19.24 7.13
C ARG A 130 -10.78 -20.25 8.16
N LYS A 131 -10.38 -20.12 9.43
CA LYS A 131 -10.83 -21.05 10.50
C LYS A 131 -12.35 -20.97 10.66
N ALA A 132 -12.93 -19.78 10.69
CA ALA A 132 -14.37 -19.58 10.80
C ALA A 132 -15.13 -20.22 9.62
N MET A 133 -14.62 -20.05 8.40
CA MET A 133 -15.17 -20.67 7.19
C MET A 133 -15.13 -22.20 7.25
N LEU A 134 -14.00 -22.79 7.68
CA LEU A 134 -13.87 -24.25 7.83
C LEU A 134 -14.84 -24.80 8.89
N THR A 135 -14.98 -24.12 10.04
CA THR A 135 -15.96 -24.51 11.07
C THR A 135 -17.40 -24.42 10.55
N GLN A 136 -17.72 -23.40 9.76
CA GLN A 136 -19.05 -23.28 9.14
C GLN A 136 -19.33 -24.41 8.14
N LEU A 137 -18.35 -24.77 7.30
CA LEU A 137 -18.48 -25.86 6.34
C LEU A 137 -18.66 -27.22 7.02
N TYR A 138 -17.87 -27.49 8.07
CA TYR A 138 -18.00 -28.72 8.87
C TYR A 138 -19.39 -28.84 9.50
N ARG A 139 -19.91 -27.77 10.09
CA ARG A 139 -21.26 -27.76 10.68
C ARG A 139 -22.35 -28.03 9.64
N ARG A 140 -22.17 -27.56 8.40
CA ARG A 140 -23.19 -27.68 7.34
C ARG A 140 -23.25 -29.08 6.74
N HIS A 141 -22.12 -29.74 6.54
CA HIS A 141 -22.05 -31.03 5.85
C HIS A 141 -21.76 -32.21 6.79
N GLY A 142 -21.33 -31.97 8.02
CA GLY A 142 -20.96 -33.02 8.98
C GLY A 142 -19.70 -33.81 8.59
N GLU A 143 -19.04 -33.38 7.52
CA GLU A 143 -17.84 -33.99 6.94
C GLU A 143 -16.69 -32.99 6.98
N THR A 144 -15.47 -33.50 7.13
CA THR A 144 -14.25 -32.66 7.16
C THR A 144 -14.16 -31.83 5.87
N PRO A 145 -14.06 -30.48 5.96
CA PRO A 145 -14.07 -29.65 4.77
C PRO A 145 -12.85 -29.92 3.89
N VAL A 146 -13.05 -30.02 2.57
CA VAL A 146 -11.96 -30.16 1.59
C VAL A 146 -11.11 -28.88 1.63
N GLY A 147 -9.88 -28.99 2.12
CA GLY A 147 -8.97 -27.85 2.37
C GLY A 147 -8.63 -27.62 3.84
N ALA A 148 -9.23 -28.34 4.77
CA ALA A 148 -8.72 -28.45 6.14
C ALA A 148 -7.52 -29.42 6.16
N ASP A 149 -6.39 -28.98 6.70
CA ASP A 149 -5.26 -29.88 6.91
C ASP A 149 -5.60 -30.94 7.96
N ALA A 150 -4.92 -32.08 7.97
CA ALA A 150 -5.22 -33.22 8.85
C ALA A 150 -5.31 -32.81 10.34
N PHE A 151 -4.47 -31.87 10.76
CA PHE A 151 -4.48 -31.31 12.11
C PHE A 151 -5.71 -30.44 12.41
N GLU A 152 -6.17 -29.62 11.44
CA GLU A 152 -7.37 -28.79 11.61
C GLU A 152 -8.64 -29.65 11.66
N ALA A 153 -8.68 -30.74 10.88
CA ALA A 153 -9.77 -31.72 10.91
C ALA A 153 -9.88 -32.44 12.26
N GLU A 154 -8.75 -32.84 12.85
CA GLU A 154 -8.72 -33.43 14.20
C GLU A 154 -9.21 -32.46 15.27
N GLN A 155 -8.73 -31.21 15.25
CA GLN A 155 -9.16 -30.19 16.21
C GLN A 155 -10.66 -29.89 16.14
N LEU A 156 -11.23 -29.78 14.93
CA LEU A 156 -12.67 -29.54 14.75
C LEU A 156 -13.51 -30.71 15.28
N GLY A 157 -13.06 -31.94 15.04
CA GLY A 157 -13.71 -33.14 15.56
C GLY A 157 -13.66 -33.21 17.10
N GLU A 158 -12.52 -32.87 17.70
CA GLU A 158 -12.37 -32.87 19.15
C GLU A 158 -13.19 -31.76 19.84
N GLU A 159 -13.20 -30.55 19.28
CA GLU A 159 -14.06 -29.45 19.76
C GLU A 159 -15.55 -29.83 19.73
N GLU A 160 -16.03 -30.50 18.68
CA GLU A 160 -17.43 -30.97 18.63
C GLU A 160 -17.71 -32.13 19.58
N ARG A 161 -16.75 -33.06 19.77
CA ARG A 161 -16.89 -34.15 20.74
C ARG A 161 -17.03 -33.61 22.16
N LEU A 162 -16.24 -32.60 22.53
CA LEU A 162 -16.36 -31.90 23.81
C LEU A 162 -17.68 -31.13 23.93
N ARG A 163 -18.17 -30.53 22.84
CA ARG A 163 -19.48 -29.84 22.82
C ARG A 163 -20.68 -30.78 22.94
N ARG A 164 -20.60 -31.99 22.36
CA ARG A 164 -21.64 -33.03 22.43
C ARG A 164 -21.54 -33.88 23.68
N ALA A 165 -20.39 -33.88 24.37
CA ALA A 165 -20.24 -34.59 25.63
C ALA A 165 -21.25 -34.02 26.65
N PRO A 166 -22.17 -34.83 27.20
CA PRO A 166 -23.06 -34.37 28.24
C PRO A 166 -22.22 -33.88 29.41
N SER A 167 -22.48 -32.65 29.89
CA SER A 167 -21.79 -32.09 31.04
C SER A 167 -22.15 -32.94 32.27
N VAL A 168 -21.29 -33.89 32.61
CA VAL A 168 -21.42 -34.68 33.84
C VAL A 168 -21.05 -33.76 35.01
N VAL A 169 -21.99 -32.92 35.42
CA VAL A 169 -21.88 -32.12 36.64
C VAL A 169 -21.94 -33.09 37.80
N ASN A 170 -20.77 -33.36 38.37
CA ASN A 170 -20.59 -34.29 39.48
C ASN A 170 -21.25 -33.70 40.74
N ARG A 171 -22.51 -34.08 41.00
CA ARG A 171 -23.22 -33.82 42.26
C ARG A 171 -22.73 -34.82 43.32
N ARG A 172 -21.52 -34.64 43.85
CA ARG A 172 -21.05 -35.37 45.05
C ARG A 172 -20.12 -34.53 45.94
N ILE A 173 -20.57 -33.36 46.41
CA ILE A 173 -19.97 -32.74 47.60
C ILE A 173 -21.06 -31.96 48.37
N ASN A 174 -21.75 -32.63 49.29
CA ASN A 174 -22.13 -32.15 50.63
C ASN A 174 -23.13 -33.14 51.23
N SER A 175 -22.63 -33.96 52.15
CA SER A 175 -23.37 -34.68 53.19
C SER A 175 -22.96 -34.10 54.53
#